data_AF-A0AAD7AP29-F1
#
_entry.id   AF-A0AAD7AP29-F1
#
_cell.length_a   1.000
_cell.length_b   1.000
_cell.length_c   1.000
_cell.angle_alpha   90.00
_cell.angle_beta   90.00
_cell.angle_gamma   90.00
#
_symmetry.space_group_name_H-M   'P 1'
#
loop_
_entity.id
_entity.type
_entity.pdbx_description
1 polymer ?
#
loop_
_entity_poly.entity_id
_entity_poly.type
_entity_poly.pdbx_seq_one_letter_code
_entity_poly.pdbx_strand_id
1 'polypeptide(L)'
;LPSKPKIFHGRDSELHEIVSTLYQDSARVAILGAGGMGKTSLARAVLHHPGIISKYEQRIFVGCDSARTSIDIAAQIGMHLGLKAGKDLTKCVVEYFSQTSIGPTLLTLDNLDTPWEPKETRGAVEELISLLTEIPHLALMITMRGAERPAKVRWTRPFLPPLEPLSDDAAHQTFVDIADDFHNSADITQLLNLTDNMPLAVDLVAHLVGYEDCSTILSRWKTEKTSLLSCGHDRKSSLDASINISLTSPRITSCPGALELLSLLSVLPDGLSDAELLQSHLPIQDILSCKAALLSTALAFNNDHKCLKSLVIIREHVQNFYSPQATLLQPLRKHFHLLLDLYRTYQGAHQTTGIINEITRNLGNLQNVL
;
A
#
# COMPACT_ATOMS: atom_id res chain seq x y z
N LEU A 1 11.94 11.32 -18.86
CA LEU A 1 11.03 10.35 -18.20
C LEU A 1 11.85 9.19 -17.65
N PRO A 2 11.49 8.62 -16.50
CA PRO A 2 12.05 7.35 -16.04
C PRO A 2 11.77 6.23 -17.06
N SER A 3 12.59 5.17 -17.07
CA SER A 3 12.42 4.05 -18.02
C SER A 3 11.08 3.33 -17.82
N LYS A 4 10.58 2.65 -18.84
CA LYS A 4 9.42 1.75 -18.69
C LYS A 4 9.81 0.55 -17.81
N PRO A 5 8.93 0.05 -16.91
CA PRO A 5 9.15 -1.22 -16.23
C PRO A 5 9.36 -2.35 -17.26
N LYS A 6 10.35 -3.20 -17.02
CA LYS A 6 10.67 -4.32 -17.92
C LYS A 6 9.85 -5.57 -17.61
N ILE A 7 9.69 -5.85 -16.32
CA ILE A 7 8.82 -6.91 -15.78
C ILE A 7 7.59 -6.20 -15.19
N PHE A 8 6.42 -6.49 -15.75
CA PHE A 8 5.18 -5.80 -15.39
C PHE A 8 3.98 -6.69 -15.74
N HIS A 9 3.48 -7.42 -14.73
CA HIS A 9 2.39 -8.39 -14.87
C HIS A 9 1.22 -8.04 -13.95
N GLY A 10 0.01 -8.42 -14.34
CA GLY A 10 -1.19 -8.39 -13.48
C GLY A 10 -1.71 -7.00 -13.13
N ARG A 11 -1.42 -5.98 -13.95
CA ARG A 11 -1.87 -4.59 -13.74
C ARG A 11 -2.60 -4.00 -14.95
N ASP A 12 -3.03 -4.85 -15.88
CA ASP A 12 -3.67 -4.44 -17.12
C ASP A 12 -5.00 -3.72 -16.87
N SER A 13 -5.78 -4.17 -15.88
CA SER A 13 -7.04 -3.53 -15.47
C SER A 13 -6.82 -2.11 -14.98
N GLU A 14 -5.92 -1.92 -14.02
CA GLU A 14 -5.63 -0.62 -13.42
C GLU A 14 -4.97 0.31 -14.43
N LEU A 15 -4.08 -0.21 -15.27
CA LEU A 15 -3.49 0.53 -16.38
C LEU A 15 -4.57 1.02 -17.34
N HIS A 16 -5.50 0.16 -17.74
CA HIS A 16 -6.60 0.51 -18.63
C HIS A 16 -7.53 1.57 -18.00
N GLU A 17 -7.89 1.42 -16.73
CA GLU A 17 -8.74 2.37 -16.02
C GLU A 17 -8.09 3.76 -15.90
N ILE A 18 -6.80 3.80 -15.55
CA ILE A 18 -6.05 5.06 -15.46
C ILE A 18 -5.95 5.71 -16.84
N VAL A 19 -5.60 4.94 -17.87
CA VAL A 19 -5.48 5.46 -19.24
C VAL A 19 -6.82 6.01 -19.73
N SER A 20 -7.91 5.27 -19.54
CA SER A 20 -9.27 5.70 -19.87
C SER A 20 -9.65 7.00 -19.15
N THR A 21 -9.33 7.10 -17.85
CA THR A 21 -9.57 8.31 -17.06
C THR A 21 -8.76 9.50 -17.58
N LEU A 22 -7.50 9.28 -17.93
CA LEU A 22 -6.63 10.30 -18.50
C LEU A 22 -7.04 10.74 -19.91
N TYR A 23 -7.96 10.05 -20.59
CA TYR A 23 -8.56 10.57 -21.82
C TYR A 23 -9.56 11.71 -21.59
N GLN A 24 -10.01 11.93 -20.36
CA GLN A 24 -10.82 13.10 -20.00
C GLN A 24 -9.95 14.37 -19.92
N ASP A 25 -10.55 15.54 -20.12
CA ASP A 25 -9.85 16.82 -19.98
C ASP A 25 -9.59 17.13 -18.49
N SER A 26 -8.41 17.68 -18.21
CA SER A 26 -7.94 18.00 -16.84
C SER A 26 -8.04 16.83 -15.86
N ALA A 27 -7.77 15.59 -16.30
CA ALA A 27 -7.90 14.41 -15.44
C ALA A 27 -6.98 14.45 -14.21
N ARG A 28 -7.49 14.01 -13.06
CA ARG A 28 -6.81 14.00 -11.75
C ARG A 28 -6.89 12.59 -11.17
N VAL A 29 -5.76 11.87 -11.18
CA VAL A 29 -5.68 10.46 -10.81
C VAL A 29 -4.76 10.29 -9.60
N ALA A 30 -5.19 9.52 -8.61
CA ALA A 30 -4.36 9.14 -7.47
C ALA A 30 -4.19 7.61 -7.45
N ILE A 31 -2.95 7.15 -7.57
CA ILE A 31 -2.57 5.75 -7.42
C ILE A 31 -2.15 5.54 -5.96
N LEU A 32 -2.99 4.81 -5.23
CA LEU A 32 -2.90 4.62 -3.78
C LEU A 32 -2.53 3.17 -3.44
N GLY A 33 -2.16 2.90 -2.19
CA GLY A 33 -1.85 1.55 -1.72
C GLY A 33 -0.67 1.50 -0.74
N ALA A 34 -0.46 0.33 -0.14
CA ALA A 34 0.63 0.10 0.79
C ALA A 34 2.02 0.31 0.15
N GLY A 35 3.05 0.48 0.97
CA GLY A 35 4.44 0.51 0.51
C GLY A 35 4.78 -0.80 -0.22
N GLY A 36 5.50 -0.72 -1.34
CA GLY A 36 5.88 -1.92 -2.11
C GLY A 36 4.82 -2.50 -3.06
N MET A 37 3.64 -1.87 -3.20
CA MET A 37 2.56 -2.34 -4.10
C MET A 37 2.75 -2.05 -5.60
N GLY A 38 3.90 -1.50 -6.01
CA GLY A 38 4.18 -1.22 -7.44
C GLY A 38 3.52 0.05 -8.01
N LYS A 39 3.07 0.98 -7.16
CA LYS A 39 2.44 2.26 -7.59
C LYS A 39 3.29 3.05 -8.58
N THR A 40 4.58 3.25 -8.29
CA THR A 40 5.53 3.94 -9.16
C THR A 40 5.72 3.19 -10.48
N SER A 41 5.77 1.86 -10.46
CA SER A 41 5.86 1.04 -11.67
C SER A 41 4.62 1.22 -12.56
N LEU A 42 3.42 1.21 -11.97
CA LEU A 42 2.16 1.47 -12.68
C LEU A 42 2.13 2.89 -13.29
N ALA A 43 2.51 3.92 -12.51
CA ALA A 43 2.60 5.30 -13.01
C ALA A 43 3.55 5.41 -14.21
N ARG A 44 4.69 4.73 -14.15
CA ARG A 44 5.66 4.68 -15.27
C ARG A 44 5.06 3.94 -16.47
N ALA A 45 4.37 2.82 -16.27
CA ALA A 45 3.70 2.10 -17.36
C ALA A 45 2.65 2.98 -18.07
N VAL A 46 1.85 3.74 -17.31
CA VAL A 46 0.88 4.72 -17.83
C VAL A 46 1.59 5.77 -18.70
N LEU A 47 2.68 6.36 -18.19
CA LEU A 47 3.43 7.39 -18.93
C LEU A 47 3.97 6.89 -20.26
N HIS A 48 4.28 5.60 -20.39
CA HIS A 48 4.76 4.97 -21.62
C HIS A 48 3.66 4.34 -22.48
N HIS A 49 2.39 4.45 -22.08
CA HIS A 49 1.28 3.88 -22.84
C HIS A 49 1.08 4.63 -24.18
N PRO A 50 0.91 3.94 -25.33
CA PRO A 50 0.76 4.57 -26.64
C PRO A 50 -0.33 5.65 -26.69
N GLY A 51 -1.46 5.39 -26.05
CA GLY A 51 -2.55 6.35 -25.96
C GLY A 51 -2.20 7.64 -25.21
N ILE A 52 -1.41 7.52 -24.15
CA ILE A 52 -0.95 8.65 -23.34
C ILE A 52 0.12 9.45 -24.10
N ILE A 53 1.00 8.74 -24.83
CA ILE A 53 1.97 9.36 -25.75
C ILE A 53 1.25 10.21 -26.82
N SER A 54 0.16 9.68 -27.40
CA SER A 54 -0.58 10.40 -28.44
C SER A 54 -1.36 11.60 -27.93
N LYS A 55 -1.84 11.56 -26.68
CA LYS A 55 -2.69 12.60 -26.11
C LYS A 55 -1.89 13.77 -25.53
N TYR A 56 -0.82 13.47 -24.79
CA TYR A 56 -0.08 14.46 -24.02
C TYR A 56 1.24 14.78 -24.69
N GLU A 57 1.36 16.02 -25.18
CA GLU A 57 2.58 16.54 -25.79
C GLU A 57 3.74 16.55 -24.79
N GLN A 58 3.44 16.93 -23.55
CA GLN A 58 4.39 16.92 -22.45
C GLN A 58 3.98 15.92 -21.37
N ARG A 59 4.95 15.11 -20.95
CA ARG A 59 4.81 14.13 -19.87
C ARG A 59 5.96 14.35 -18.91
N ILE A 60 5.64 14.75 -17.69
CA ILE A 60 6.61 15.12 -16.67
C ILE A 60 6.46 14.17 -15.49
N PHE A 61 7.58 13.66 -14.99
CA PHE A 61 7.63 12.79 -13.83
C PHE A 61 8.56 13.43 -12.79
N VAL A 62 8.03 13.72 -11.60
CA VAL A 62 8.75 14.36 -10.51
C VAL A 62 8.68 13.44 -9.29
N GLY A 63 9.83 12.97 -8.81
CA GLY A 63 9.92 12.24 -7.55
C GLY A 63 9.93 13.20 -6.35
N CYS A 64 9.05 12.95 -5.37
CA CYS A 64 8.91 13.78 -4.17
C CYS A 64 9.62 13.18 -2.94
N ASP A 65 10.40 12.11 -3.07
CA ASP A 65 11.08 11.41 -1.96
C ASP A 65 12.01 12.30 -1.12
N SER A 66 12.58 13.34 -1.74
CA SER A 66 13.44 14.31 -1.07
C SER A 66 12.74 15.61 -0.71
N ALA A 67 11.50 15.81 -1.14
CA ALA A 67 10.72 17.01 -0.87
C ALA A 67 10.16 16.96 0.56
N ARG A 68 10.29 18.06 1.30
CA ARG A 68 9.73 18.19 2.65
C ARG A 68 8.57 19.17 2.70
N THR A 69 8.50 20.09 1.76
CA THR A 69 7.51 21.17 1.69
C THR A 69 6.93 21.32 0.29
N SER A 70 5.84 22.10 0.16
CA SER A 70 5.29 22.47 -1.16
C SER A 70 6.29 23.26 -2.01
N ILE A 71 7.15 24.07 -1.39
CA ILE A 71 8.20 24.83 -2.08
C ILE A 71 9.23 23.87 -2.70
N ASP A 72 9.59 22.78 -2.00
CA ASP A 72 10.49 21.77 -2.55
C ASP A 72 9.88 21.07 -3.76
N ILE A 73 8.58 20.75 -3.72
CA ILE A 73 7.87 20.19 -4.87
C ILE A 73 7.93 21.17 -6.06
N ALA A 74 7.61 22.44 -5.83
CA ALA A 74 7.68 23.48 -6.86
C ALA A 74 9.11 23.62 -7.42
N ALA A 75 10.14 23.52 -6.58
CA ALA A 75 11.53 23.55 -7.02
C ALA A 75 11.88 22.34 -7.89
N GLN A 76 11.44 21.13 -7.52
CA GLN A 76 11.66 19.92 -8.32
C GLN A 76 10.95 19.97 -9.69
N ILE A 77 9.74 20.53 -9.72
CA ILE A 77 9.02 20.80 -10.99
C ILE A 77 9.78 21.85 -11.80
N GLY A 78 10.17 22.97 -11.18
CA GLY A 78 10.89 24.05 -11.84
C GLY A 78 12.20 23.59 -12.48
N MET A 79 12.95 22.70 -11.81
CA MET A 79 14.15 22.08 -12.38
C MET A 79 13.86 21.27 -13.65
N HIS A 80 12.78 20.48 -13.67
CA HIS A 80 12.36 19.75 -14.87
C HIS A 80 11.99 20.67 -16.03
N LEU A 81 11.43 21.84 -15.70
CA LEU A 81 11.00 22.85 -16.67
C LEU A 81 12.13 23.81 -17.09
N GLY A 82 13.33 23.69 -16.51
CA GLY A 82 14.44 24.63 -16.74
C GLY A 82 14.17 26.04 -16.21
N LEU A 83 13.28 26.20 -15.25
CA LEU A 83 12.98 27.49 -14.61
C LEU A 83 14.14 27.89 -13.69
N LYS A 84 14.53 29.17 -13.76
CA LYS A 84 15.57 29.71 -12.88
C LYS A 84 15.05 29.85 -11.45
N ALA A 85 15.92 29.60 -10.48
CA ALA A 85 15.63 29.90 -9.09
C ALA A 85 15.25 31.39 -8.94
N GLY A 86 14.05 31.64 -8.44
CA GLY A 86 13.49 32.97 -8.20
C GLY A 86 12.83 33.03 -6.84
N LYS A 87 12.35 34.22 -6.44
CA LYS A 87 11.74 34.43 -5.11
C LYS A 87 10.45 33.63 -4.89
N ASP A 88 9.76 33.24 -5.96
CA ASP A 88 8.49 32.49 -5.90
C ASP A 88 8.42 31.42 -6.99
N LEU A 89 9.07 30.28 -6.73
CA LEU A 89 9.10 29.14 -7.66
C LEU A 89 7.71 28.55 -7.90
N THR A 90 6.84 28.55 -6.88
CA THR A 90 5.46 28.08 -7.00
C THR A 90 4.71 28.87 -8.06
N LYS A 91 4.77 30.20 -7.97
CA LYS A 91 4.16 31.08 -8.95
C LYS A 91 4.73 30.88 -10.35
N CYS A 92 6.07 30.78 -10.48
CA CYS A 92 6.70 30.54 -11.78
C CYS A 92 6.27 29.21 -12.41
N VAL A 93 6.09 28.15 -11.62
CA VAL A 93 5.59 26.86 -12.11
C VAL A 93 4.14 26.97 -12.60
N VAL A 94 3.27 27.63 -11.83
CA VAL A 94 1.86 27.84 -12.21
C VAL A 94 1.78 28.71 -13.47
N GLU A 95 2.57 29.78 -13.55
CA GLU A 95 2.65 30.65 -14.73
C GLU A 95 3.16 29.90 -15.96
N TYR A 96 4.16 29.01 -15.82
CA TYR A 96 4.64 28.18 -16.92
C TYR A 96 3.51 27.34 -17.51
N PHE A 97 2.82 26.56 -16.68
CA PHE A 97 1.72 25.72 -17.13
C PHE A 97 0.47 26.50 -17.53
N SER A 98 0.34 27.78 -17.17
CA SER A 98 -0.81 28.60 -17.59
C SER A 98 -0.66 29.22 -18.98
N GLN A 99 0.52 29.12 -19.60
CA GLN A 99 0.79 29.69 -20.92
C GLN A 99 -0.03 28.98 -22.01
N THR A 100 -0.64 29.75 -22.91
CA THR A 100 -1.45 29.23 -24.01
C THR A 100 -0.64 28.46 -25.07
N SER A 101 0.68 28.64 -25.09
CA SER A 101 1.60 27.88 -25.95
C SER A 101 1.91 26.49 -25.43
N ILE A 102 1.54 26.16 -24.19
CA ILE A 102 1.74 24.84 -23.62
C ILE A 102 0.55 23.96 -24.01
N GLY A 103 0.84 22.88 -24.73
CA GLY A 103 -0.15 21.88 -25.10
C GLY A 103 -0.56 20.99 -23.92
N PRO A 104 -1.43 19.99 -24.16
CA PRO A 104 -1.86 19.04 -23.15
C PRO A 104 -0.68 18.41 -22.41
N THR A 105 -0.64 18.58 -21.09
CA THR A 105 0.47 18.14 -20.24
C THR A 105 -0.02 17.16 -19.18
N LEU A 106 0.73 16.07 -18.97
CA LEU A 106 0.54 15.16 -17.84
C LEU A 106 1.69 15.32 -16.85
N LEU A 107 1.38 15.87 -15.67
CA LEU A 107 2.31 15.97 -14.54
C LEU A 107 2.09 14.80 -13.59
N THR A 108 3.16 14.03 -13.34
CA THR A 108 3.18 12.94 -12.36
C THR A 108 4.01 13.34 -11.14
N LEU A 109 3.40 13.34 -9.95
CA LEU A 109 4.09 13.53 -8.67
C LEU A 109 4.17 12.18 -7.95
N ASP A 110 5.36 11.58 -7.94
CA ASP A 110 5.61 10.27 -7.35
C ASP A 110 6.03 10.40 -5.88
N ASN A 111 5.52 9.52 -5.01
CA ASN A 111 5.76 9.52 -3.56
C ASN A 111 5.40 10.85 -2.88
N LEU A 112 4.26 11.42 -3.27
CA LEU A 112 3.74 12.69 -2.74
C LEU A 112 3.44 12.62 -1.23
N ASP A 113 3.27 11.44 -0.66
CA ASP A 113 3.13 11.26 0.79
C ASP A 113 4.31 11.85 1.57
N THR A 114 5.54 11.85 1.04
CA THR A 114 6.70 12.34 1.80
C THR A 114 6.55 13.78 2.30
N PRO A 115 6.21 14.77 1.44
CA PRO A 115 5.89 16.14 1.89
C PRO A 115 4.44 16.33 2.39
N TRP A 116 3.51 15.44 2.05
CA TRP A 116 2.09 15.59 2.39
C TRP A 116 1.70 14.99 3.76
N GLU A 117 2.41 13.95 4.22
CA GLU A 117 2.09 13.23 5.46
C GLU A 117 2.22 14.08 6.74
N PRO A 118 3.25 14.94 6.91
CA PRO A 118 3.36 15.81 8.08
C PRO A 118 2.23 16.84 8.15
N LYS A 119 1.59 16.98 9.32
CA LYS A 119 0.43 17.86 9.51
C LYS A 119 0.74 19.33 9.19
N GLU A 120 1.97 19.74 9.47
CA GLU A 120 2.46 21.11 9.33
C GLU A 120 2.57 21.53 7.86
N THR A 121 2.89 20.59 6.96
CA THR A 121 3.12 20.85 5.53
C THR A 121 1.93 20.42 4.66
N ARG A 122 1.10 19.51 5.15
CA ARG A 122 -0.06 18.94 4.43
C ARG A 122 -0.94 19.98 3.76
N GLY A 123 -1.37 21.01 4.51
CA GLY A 123 -2.27 22.05 4.00
C GLY A 123 -1.66 22.85 2.84
N ALA A 124 -0.36 23.14 2.91
CA ALA A 124 0.36 23.88 1.87
C ALA A 124 0.63 23.01 0.62
N VAL A 125 0.85 21.70 0.79
CA VAL A 125 0.93 20.76 -0.34
C VAL A 125 -0.42 20.64 -1.04
N GLU A 126 -1.52 20.56 -0.28
CA GLU A 126 -2.89 20.54 -0.81
C GLU A 126 -3.24 21.84 -1.56
N GLU A 127 -2.73 22.99 -1.13
CA GLU A 127 -2.89 24.26 -1.85
C GLU A 127 -2.11 24.28 -3.16
N LEU A 128 -0.86 23.81 -3.18
CA LEU A 128 -0.07 23.71 -4.40
C LEU A 128 -0.76 22.83 -5.45
N ILE A 129 -1.19 21.63 -5.08
CA ILE A 129 -1.89 20.75 -6.02
C ILE A 129 -3.23 21.34 -6.46
N SER A 130 -3.94 22.05 -5.57
CA SER A 130 -5.17 22.75 -5.93
C SER A 130 -4.91 23.76 -7.05
N LEU A 131 -3.89 24.62 -6.89
CA LEU A 131 -3.49 25.60 -7.90
C LEU A 131 -3.11 24.95 -9.24
N LEU A 132 -2.33 23.87 -9.21
CA LEU A 132 -1.97 23.14 -10.44
C LEU A 132 -3.21 22.58 -11.14
N THR A 133 -4.20 22.11 -10.38
CA THR A 133 -5.41 21.51 -10.94
C THR A 133 -6.44 22.51 -11.48
N GLU A 134 -6.24 23.81 -11.30
CA GLU A 134 -7.05 24.86 -11.94
C GLU A 134 -6.69 25.05 -13.42
N ILE A 135 -5.52 24.54 -13.86
CA ILE A 135 -5.02 24.71 -15.22
C ILE A 135 -5.73 23.71 -16.15
N PRO A 136 -6.51 24.17 -17.15
CA PRO A 136 -7.41 23.28 -17.92
C PRO A 136 -6.69 22.19 -18.73
N HIS A 137 -5.52 22.47 -19.27
CA HIS A 137 -4.77 21.52 -20.11
C HIS A 137 -3.73 20.71 -19.31
N LEU A 138 -3.69 20.85 -17.98
CA LEU A 138 -2.83 20.09 -17.10
C LEU A 138 -3.61 18.94 -16.45
N ALA A 139 -3.22 17.72 -16.79
CA ALA A 139 -3.63 16.53 -16.05
C ALA A 139 -2.62 16.23 -14.94
N LEU A 140 -3.14 15.73 -13.81
CA LEU A 140 -2.34 15.39 -12.64
C LEU A 140 -2.49 13.90 -12.33
N MET A 141 -1.36 13.21 -12.20
CA MET A 141 -1.28 11.87 -11.64
C MET A 141 -0.40 11.92 -10.40
N ILE A 142 -0.83 11.31 -9.29
CA ILE A 142 -0.01 11.19 -8.09
C ILE A 142 0.15 9.74 -7.70
N THR A 143 1.26 9.41 -7.05
CA THR A 143 1.40 8.17 -6.29
C THR A 143 1.63 8.53 -4.82
N MET A 144 0.99 7.79 -3.92
CA MET A 144 1.23 7.96 -2.49
C MET A 144 0.86 6.73 -1.67
N ARG A 145 1.45 6.62 -0.49
CA ARG A 145 1.12 5.57 0.47
C ARG A 145 -0.23 5.79 1.15
N GLY A 146 -0.87 4.68 1.49
CA GLY A 146 -2.17 4.67 2.16
C GLY A 146 -3.34 4.69 1.18
N ALA A 147 -4.53 4.97 1.70
CA ALA A 147 -5.81 4.97 0.97
C ALA A 147 -6.50 6.35 0.94
N GLU A 148 -5.87 7.36 1.55
CA GLU A 148 -6.39 8.71 1.64
C GLU A 148 -5.87 9.58 0.49
N ARG A 149 -6.77 10.36 -0.12
CA ARG A 149 -6.42 11.33 -1.16
C ARG A 149 -6.19 12.70 -0.54
N PRO A 150 -5.27 13.53 -1.09
CA PRO A 150 -5.14 14.93 -0.71
C PRO A 150 -6.47 15.67 -0.88
N ALA A 151 -6.81 16.51 0.09
CA ALA A 151 -8.00 17.35 0.03
C ALA A 151 -7.82 18.50 -0.99
N LYS A 152 -8.83 19.35 -1.13
CA LYS A 152 -8.88 20.52 -2.04
C LYS A 152 -8.78 20.19 -3.54
N VAL A 153 -8.66 18.92 -3.93
CA VAL A 153 -8.66 18.47 -5.32
C VAL A 153 -9.94 17.72 -5.65
N ARG A 154 -10.60 18.10 -6.75
CA ARG A 154 -11.72 17.34 -7.32
C ARG A 154 -11.19 16.17 -8.14
N TRP A 155 -10.78 15.09 -7.47
CA TRP A 155 -10.30 13.86 -8.11
C TRP A 155 -11.30 13.32 -9.14
N THR A 156 -10.79 12.88 -10.29
CA THR A 156 -11.63 12.36 -11.38
C THR A 156 -12.27 11.03 -10.96
N ARG A 157 -13.52 10.81 -11.35
CA ARG A 157 -14.30 9.61 -11.03
C ARG A 157 -14.45 8.72 -12.28
N PRO A 158 -14.57 7.38 -12.14
CA PRO A 158 -14.51 6.63 -10.88
C PRO A 158 -13.12 6.69 -10.22
N PHE A 159 -13.08 6.44 -8.91
CA PHE A 159 -11.83 6.42 -8.17
C PHE A 159 -11.17 5.06 -8.33
N LEU A 160 -9.91 5.06 -8.75
CA LEU A 160 -9.07 3.86 -8.66
C LEU A 160 -8.97 3.42 -7.18
N PRO A 161 -9.32 2.18 -6.83
CA PRO A 161 -9.11 1.68 -5.48
C PRO A 161 -7.60 1.63 -5.15
N PRO A 162 -7.21 1.64 -3.86
CA PRO A 162 -5.82 1.36 -3.48
C PRO A 162 -5.36 0.03 -4.09
N LEU A 163 -4.13 -0.01 -4.60
CA LEU A 163 -3.59 -1.21 -5.23
C LEU A 163 -3.52 -2.36 -4.23
N GLU A 164 -4.09 -3.49 -4.64
CA GLU A 164 -4.05 -4.77 -3.93
C GLU A 164 -2.80 -5.56 -4.33
N PRO A 165 -2.45 -6.65 -3.61
CA PRO A 165 -1.43 -7.59 -4.08
C PRO A 165 -1.67 -8.10 -5.51
N LEU A 166 -0.66 -8.72 -6.09
CA LEU A 166 -0.81 -9.36 -7.40
C LEU A 166 -1.71 -10.60 -7.29
N SER A 167 -2.36 -10.98 -8.39
CA SER A 167 -2.95 -12.31 -8.50
C SER A 167 -1.85 -13.37 -8.44
N ASP A 168 -2.22 -14.60 -8.05
CA ASP A 168 -1.27 -15.72 -7.99
C ASP A 168 -0.53 -15.93 -9.32
N ASP A 169 -1.26 -15.86 -10.45
CA ASP A 169 -0.68 -16.00 -11.79
C ASP A 169 0.34 -14.90 -12.10
N ALA A 170 0.01 -13.63 -11.77
CA ALA A 170 0.90 -12.51 -12.04
C ALA A 170 2.11 -12.47 -11.10
N ALA A 171 1.92 -12.88 -9.84
CA ALA A 171 3.01 -13.03 -8.88
C ALA A 171 3.97 -14.15 -9.32
N HIS A 172 3.43 -15.28 -9.79
CA HIS A 172 4.21 -16.37 -10.34
C HIS A 172 4.97 -15.97 -11.61
N GLN A 173 4.32 -15.29 -12.56
CA GLN A 173 4.97 -14.76 -13.76
C GLN A 173 6.11 -13.78 -13.41
N THR A 174 5.85 -12.87 -12.46
CA THR A 174 6.86 -11.92 -11.98
C THR A 174 8.04 -12.63 -11.35
N PHE A 175 7.78 -13.63 -10.50
CA PHE A 175 8.83 -14.43 -9.86
C PHE A 175 9.70 -15.14 -10.89
N VAL A 176 9.07 -15.83 -11.85
CA VAL A 176 9.77 -16.62 -12.87
C VAL A 176 10.62 -15.73 -13.79
N ASP A 177 10.10 -14.58 -14.22
CA ASP A 177 10.85 -13.64 -15.07
C ASP A 177 12.09 -13.05 -14.36
N ILE A 178 12.10 -13.02 -13.02
CA ILE A 178 13.24 -12.54 -12.21
C ILE A 178 14.21 -13.67 -11.91
N ALA A 179 13.70 -14.80 -11.42
CA ALA A 179 14.52 -15.92 -10.93
C ALA A 179 15.05 -16.82 -12.05
N ASP A 180 14.46 -16.78 -13.24
CA ASP A 180 14.73 -17.71 -14.35
C ASP A 180 14.59 -19.20 -13.94
N ASP A 181 13.72 -19.46 -12.95
CA ASP A 181 13.45 -20.81 -12.42
C ASP A 181 12.01 -21.23 -12.73
N PHE A 182 11.88 -22.34 -13.47
CA PHE A 182 10.62 -22.92 -13.92
C PHE A 182 10.34 -24.31 -13.31
N HIS A 183 11.23 -24.83 -12.46
CA HIS A 183 11.29 -26.27 -12.19
C HIS A 183 10.55 -26.71 -10.92
N ASN A 184 10.34 -25.83 -9.93
CA ASN A 184 9.77 -26.19 -8.62
C ASN A 184 8.48 -25.43 -8.27
N SER A 185 7.36 -25.73 -8.93
CA SER A 185 6.11 -24.99 -8.73
C SER A 185 5.60 -24.98 -7.29
N ALA A 186 5.77 -26.08 -6.52
CA ALA A 186 5.24 -26.18 -5.17
C ALA A 186 5.96 -25.25 -4.16
N ASP A 187 7.29 -25.22 -4.20
CA ASP A 187 8.09 -24.35 -3.33
C ASP A 187 7.89 -22.88 -3.70
N ILE A 188 7.78 -22.58 -5.00
CA ILE A 188 7.44 -21.23 -5.49
C ILE A 188 6.09 -20.80 -4.95
N THR A 189 5.04 -21.62 -5.09
CA THR A 189 3.72 -21.31 -4.53
C THR A 189 3.79 -21.07 -3.02
N GLN A 190 4.56 -21.86 -2.28
CA GLN A 190 4.73 -21.66 -0.85
C GLN A 190 5.42 -20.32 -0.52
N LEU A 191 6.47 -19.95 -1.26
CA LEU A 191 7.14 -18.65 -1.11
C LEU A 191 6.21 -17.48 -1.44
N LEU A 192 5.44 -17.58 -2.52
CA LEU A 192 4.47 -16.55 -2.92
C LEU A 192 3.40 -16.35 -1.84
N ASN A 193 2.87 -17.43 -1.27
CA ASN A 193 1.94 -17.37 -0.14
C ASN A 193 2.54 -16.64 1.09
N LEU A 194 3.85 -16.80 1.35
CA LEU A 194 4.52 -16.10 2.46
C LEU A 194 4.70 -14.59 2.18
N THR A 195 4.79 -14.21 0.91
CA THR A 195 4.88 -12.80 0.48
C THR A 195 3.53 -12.13 0.33
N ASP A 196 2.43 -12.89 0.44
CA ASP A 196 1.06 -12.44 0.20
C ASP A 196 0.92 -11.76 -1.19
N ASN A 197 1.71 -12.23 -2.17
CA ASN A 197 1.85 -11.67 -3.52
C ASN A 197 2.15 -10.16 -3.57
N MET A 198 2.74 -9.58 -2.52
CA MET A 198 3.16 -8.18 -2.57
C MET A 198 4.30 -8.02 -3.58
N PRO A 199 4.20 -7.14 -4.60
CA PRO A 199 5.20 -7.00 -5.65
C PRO A 199 6.65 -6.84 -5.15
N LEU A 200 6.89 -5.97 -4.16
CA LEU A 200 8.23 -5.79 -3.60
C LEU A 200 8.76 -7.05 -2.90
N ALA A 201 7.92 -7.78 -2.17
CA ALA A 201 8.35 -8.99 -1.49
C ALA A 201 8.60 -10.13 -2.48
N VAL A 202 7.77 -10.26 -3.53
CA VAL A 202 7.98 -11.20 -4.64
C VAL A 202 9.31 -10.90 -5.34
N ASP A 203 9.58 -9.64 -5.66
CA ASP A 203 10.82 -9.20 -6.29
C ASP A 203 12.05 -9.57 -5.43
N LEU A 204 12.01 -9.28 -4.14
CA LEU A 204 13.10 -9.59 -3.22
C LEU A 204 13.35 -11.10 -3.08
N VAL A 205 12.30 -11.90 -2.92
CA VAL A 205 12.44 -13.36 -2.84
C VAL A 205 12.96 -13.94 -4.16
N ALA A 206 12.44 -13.50 -5.30
CA ALA A 206 12.89 -13.99 -6.60
C ALA A 206 14.37 -13.70 -6.86
N HIS A 207 14.87 -12.52 -6.46
CA HIS A 207 16.30 -12.22 -6.53
C HIS A 207 17.14 -13.10 -5.60
N LEU A 208 16.64 -13.48 -4.42
CA LEU A 208 17.33 -14.42 -3.54
C LEU A 208 17.43 -15.81 -4.17
N VAL A 209 16.37 -16.24 -4.87
CA VAL A 209 16.34 -17.54 -5.55
C VAL A 209 17.39 -17.64 -6.66
N GLY A 210 17.74 -16.50 -7.28
CA GLY A 210 18.86 -16.44 -8.22
C GLY A 210 20.22 -16.82 -7.61
N TYR A 211 20.35 -16.87 -6.28
CA TYR A 211 21.58 -17.25 -5.56
C TYR A 211 21.43 -18.54 -4.73
N GLU A 212 20.21 -18.88 -4.29
CA GLU A 212 19.92 -20.00 -3.38
C GLU A 212 18.67 -20.76 -3.82
N ASP A 213 18.62 -22.08 -3.62
CA ASP A 213 17.42 -22.86 -3.96
C ASP A 213 16.20 -22.46 -3.11
N CYS A 214 15.00 -22.58 -3.69
CA CYS A 214 13.74 -22.25 -3.02
C CYS A 214 13.58 -22.96 -1.65
N SER A 215 13.98 -24.23 -1.54
CA SER A 215 13.92 -24.99 -0.28
C SER A 215 14.81 -24.40 0.82
N THR A 216 15.96 -23.84 0.45
CA THR A 216 16.89 -23.19 1.39
C THR A 216 16.28 -21.90 1.91
N ILE A 217 15.71 -21.09 1.02
CA ILE A 217 15.02 -19.84 1.38
C ILE A 217 13.81 -20.13 2.27
N LEU A 218 13.01 -21.16 1.96
CA LEU A 218 11.90 -21.61 2.81
C LEU A 218 12.37 -22.03 4.21
N SER A 219 13.53 -22.68 4.31
CA SER A 219 14.10 -23.07 5.61
C SER A 219 14.53 -21.84 6.42
N ARG A 220 15.17 -20.87 5.78
CA ARG A 220 15.64 -19.61 6.40
C ARG A 220 14.48 -18.70 6.80
N TRP A 221 13.40 -18.69 6.02
CA TRP A 221 12.20 -17.92 6.35
C TRP A 221 11.66 -18.26 7.74
N LYS A 222 11.74 -19.54 8.16
CA LYS A 222 11.27 -19.99 9.48
C LYS A 222 11.99 -19.30 10.64
N THR A 223 13.25 -18.89 10.44
CA THR A 223 14.08 -18.26 11.48
C THR A 223 14.23 -16.76 11.28
N GLU A 224 14.47 -16.30 10.04
CA GLU A 224 14.79 -14.90 9.72
C GLU A 224 13.55 -14.04 9.42
N LYS A 225 12.44 -14.68 9.01
CA LYS A 225 11.18 -14.03 8.63
C LYS A 225 11.39 -12.86 7.65
N THR A 226 10.79 -11.69 7.89
CA THR A 226 10.91 -10.53 7.00
C THR A 226 12.34 -9.97 6.93
N SER A 227 13.18 -10.26 7.92
CA SER A 227 14.58 -9.81 7.94
C SER A 227 15.37 -10.41 6.77
N LEU A 228 14.96 -11.58 6.27
CA LEU A 228 15.53 -12.21 5.07
C LEU A 228 15.44 -11.28 3.85
N LEU A 229 14.36 -10.50 3.76
CA LEU A 229 14.08 -9.57 2.66
C LEU A 229 14.66 -8.17 2.89
N SER A 230 15.46 -8.00 3.95
CA SER A 230 16.13 -6.75 4.28
C SER A 230 17.62 -6.74 3.91
N CYS A 231 18.17 -7.88 3.46
CA CYS A 231 19.59 -8.05 3.13
C CYS A 231 20.00 -7.64 1.70
N GLY A 232 19.22 -6.78 1.03
CA GLY A 232 19.55 -6.24 -0.30
C GLY A 232 20.57 -5.10 -0.26
N HIS A 233 21.33 -4.92 -1.34
CA HIS A 233 22.41 -3.91 -1.47
C HIS A 233 21.97 -2.44 -1.37
N ASP A 234 20.66 -2.15 -1.41
CA ASP A 234 20.13 -0.79 -1.34
C ASP A 234 19.19 -0.63 -0.13
N ARG A 235 19.57 0.25 0.82
CA ARG A 235 18.78 0.50 2.06
C ARG A 235 17.36 1.02 1.77
N LYS A 236 17.11 1.48 0.54
CA LYS A 236 15.80 1.93 0.05
C LYS A 236 14.91 0.79 -0.46
N SER A 237 15.46 -0.40 -0.72
CA SER A 237 14.71 -1.57 -1.21
C SER A 237 14.37 -2.59 -0.12
N SER A 238 14.73 -2.35 1.14
CA SER A 238 14.38 -3.28 2.23
C SER A 238 12.89 -3.21 2.57
N LEU A 239 12.25 -4.37 2.62
CA LEU A 239 10.84 -4.51 2.99
C LEU A 239 10.56 -3.88 4.38
N ASP A 240 11.44 -4.12 5.35
CA ASP A 240 11.28 -3.59 6.71
C ASP A 240 11.32 -2.06 6.75
N ALA A 241 12.18 -1.40 5.95
CA ALA A 241 12.17 0.06 5.87
C ALA A 241 10.86 0.60 5.28
N SER A 242 10.31 -0.10 4.26
CA SER A 242 9.03 0.26 3.67
C SER A 242 7.90 0.19 4.70
N ILE A 243 7.83 -0.87 5.51
CA ILE A 243 6.81 -1.02 6.56
C ILE A 243 7.02 0.03 7.66
N ASN A 244 8.27 0.24 8.10
CA ASN A 244 8.62 1.22 9.14
C ASN A 244 8.25 2.66 8.79
N ILE A 245 8.37 3.06 7.52
CA ILE A 245 7.92 4.40 7.08
C ILE A 245 6.41 4.58 7.34
N SER A 246 5.60 3.54 7.10
CA SER A 246 4.16 3.59 7.37
C SER A 246 3.85 3.55 8.88
N LEU A 247 4.58 2.76 9.66
CA LEU A 247 4.39 2.66 11.12
C LEU A 247 4.76 3.96 11.86
N THR A 248 5.78 4.66 11.37
CA THR A 248 6.25 5.92 11.96
C THR A 248 5.50 7.15 11.44
N SER A 249 4.51 6.95 10.57
CA SER A 249 3.72 8.03 9.98
C SER A 249 2.96 8.84 11.06
N PRO A 250 2.84 10.17 10.90
CA PRO A 250 2.00 11.03 11.74
C PRO A 250 0.57 10.51 11.97
N ARG A 251 -0.03 9.82 11.00
CA ARG A 251 -1.38 9.24 11.14
C ARG A 251 -1.43 8.10 12.16
N ILE A 252 -0.39 7.27 12.21
CA ILE A 252 -0.29 6.20 13.20
C ILE A 252 0.16 6.75 14.56
N THR A 253 1.20 7.58 14.58
CA THR A 253 1.75 8.12 15.84
C THR A 253 0.78 9.06 16.57
N SER A 254 -0.15 9.69 15.86
CA SER A 254 -1.24 10.47 16.46
C SER A 254 -2.33 9.60 17.12
N CYS A 255 -2.31 8.29 16.91
CA CYS A 255 -3.31 7.35 17.42
C CYS A 255 -2.60 6.26 18.25
N PRO A 256 -2.44 6.48 19.57
CA PRO A 256 -1.63 5.59 20.42
C PRO A 256 -2.04 4.11 20.36
N GLY A 257 -3.34 3.82 20.27
CA GLY A 257 -3.87 2.45 20.19
C GLY A 257 -3.73 1.77 18.81
N ALA A 258 -3.31 2.50 17.77
CA ALA A 258 -3.22 1.94 16.42
C ALA A 258 -2.13 0.86 16.32
N LEU A 259 -0.98 1.08 16.96
CA LEU A 259 0.10 0.09 16.98
C LEU A 259 -0.28 -1.13 17.83
N GLU A 260 -0.98 -0.93 18.94
CA GLU A 260 -1.51 -2.02 19.77
C GLU A 260 -2.52 -2.87 18.99
N LEU A 261 -3.43 -2.24 18.26
CA LEU A 261 -4.39 -2.94 17.40
C LEU A 261 -3.67 -3.69 16.28
N LEU A 262 -2.66 -3.09 15.65
CA LEU A 262 -1.87 -3.76 14.62
C LEU A 262 -1.07 -4.95 15.20
N SER A 263 -0.55 -4.83 16.42
CA SER A 263 0.12 -5.92 17.13
C SER A 263 -0.82 -7.10 17.37
N LEU A 264 -2.09 -6.84 17.68
CA LEU A 264 -3.11 -7.89 17.80
C LEU A 264 -3.41 -8.53 16.45
N LEU A 265 -3.64 -7.73 15.40
CA LEU A 265 -3.87 -8.24 14.04
C LEU A 265 -2.69 -9.08 13.52
N SER A 266 -1.48 -8.84 14.02
CA SER A 266 -0.30 -9.61 13.64
C SER A 266 -0.48 -11.11 13.93
N VAL A 267 -1.15 -11.49 15.04
CA VAL A 267 -1.39 -12.89 15.40
C VAL A 267 -2.72 -13.45 14.86
N LEU A 268 -3.48 -12.65 14.10
CA LEU A 268 -4.82 -12.99 13.64
C LEU A 268 -4.86 -13.11 12.11
N PRO A 269 -4.57 -14.29 11.54
CA PRO A 269 -4.54 -14.49 10.10
C PRO A 269 -5.89 -14.27 9.42
N ASP A 270 -7.01 -14.44 10.14
CA ASP A 270 -8.35 -14.21 9.58
C ASP A 270 -8.85 -12.79 9.82
N GLY A 271 -8.12 -12.01 10.63
CA GLY A 271 -8.50 -10.65 11.01
C GLY A 271 -9.65 -10.61 12.02
N LEU A 272 -10.26 -9.44 12.20
CA LEU A 272 -11.42 -9.24 13.10
C LEU A 272 -12.48 -8.38 12.44
N SER A 273 -13.74 -8.78 12.56
CA SER A 273 -14.90 -7.96 12.20
C SER A 273 -15.13 -6.82 13.19
N ASP A 274 -15.91 -5.82 12.79
CA ASP A 274 -16.28 -4.71 13.70
C ASP A 274 -17.06 -5.18 14.93
N ALA A 275 -17.87 -6.23 14.78
CA ALA A 275 -18.56 -6.84 15.91
C ALA A 275 -17.57 -7.46 16.91
N GLU A 276 -16.60 -8.23 16.42
CA GLU A 276 -15.57 -8.86 17.26
C GLU A 276 -14.68 -7.81 17.94
N LEU A 277 -14.29 -6.74 17.23
CA LEU A 277 -13.51 -5.64 17.81
C LEU A 277 -14.24 -4.97 18.98
N LEU A 278 -15.54 -4.76 18.88
CA LEU A 278 -16.36 -4.12 19.92
C LEU A 278 -16.70 -5.07 21.08
N GLN A 279 -16.94 -6.36 20.78
CA GLN A 279 -17.32 -7.36 21.78
C GLN A 279 -16.14 -7.93 22.57
N SER A 280 -14.92 -7.87 22.02
CA SER A 280 -13.73 -8.44 22.66
C SER A 280 -13.24 -7.63 23.88
N HIS A 281 -13.87 -6.51 24.21
CA HIS A 281 -13.52 -5.64 25.35
C HIS A 281 -12.00 -5.37 25.44
N LEU A 282 -11.38 -5.10 24.28
CA LEU A 282 -9.94 -4.87 24.19
C LEU A 282 -9.58 -3.58 24.95
N PRO A 283 -8.45 -3.56 25.69
CA PRO A 283 -8.01 -2.38 26.43
C PRO A 283 -7.35 -1.33 25.52
N ILE A 284 -7.94 -1.10 24.34
CA ILE A 284 -7.46 -0.15 23.33
C ILE A 284 -8.46 1.00 23.28
N GLN A 285 -7.98 2.21 23.56
CA GLN A 285 -8.80 3.42 23.47
C GLN A 285 -9.12 3.74 22.01
N ASP A 286 -10.34 4.22 21.75
CA ASP A 286 -10.78 4.66 20.42
C ASP A 286 -10.51 3.66 19.29
N ILE A 287 -10.89 2.40 19.50
CA ILE A 287 -10.59 1.28 18.57
C ILE A 287 -11.03 1.54 17.12
N LEU A 288 -12.15 2.26 16.91
CA LEU A 288 -12.63 2.61 15.57
C LEU A 288 -11.74 3.66 14.91
N SER A 289 -11.21 4.61 15.68
CA SER A 289 -10.21 5.58 15.19
C SER A 289 -8.89 4.87 14.86
N CYS A 290 -8.48 3.90 15.68
CA CYS A 290 -7.33 3.04 15.41
C CYS A 290 -7.52 2.25 14.10
N LYS A 291 -8.69 1.62 13.91
CA LYS A 291 -9.06 0.95 12.66
C LYS A 291 -8.97 1.91 11.47
N ALA A 292 -9.53 3.12 11.58
CA ALA A 292 -9.48 4.12 10.52
C ALA A 292 -8.02 4.55 10.19
N ALA A 293 -7.17 4.70 11.20
CA ALA A 293 -5.74 4.99 11.02
C ALA A 293 -5.01 3.87 10.26
N LEU A 294 -5.26 2.60 10.62
CA LEU A 294 -4.66 1.45 9.93
C LEU A 294 -5.14 1.30 8.48
N LEU A 295 -6.44 1.54 8.22
CA LEU A 295 -7.00 1.53 6.87
C LEU A 295 -6.45 2.68 6.01
N SER A 296 -6.41 3.90 6.56
CA SER A 296 -5.93 5.08 5.83
C SER A 296 -4.45 5.01 5.47
N THR A 297 -3.63 4.31 6.26
CA THR A 297 -2.20 4.07 6.00
C THR A 297 -1.93 2.80 5.19
N ALA A 298 -2.97 2.02 4.86
CA ALA A 298 -2.89 0.72 4.18
C ALA A 298 -2.00 -0.30 4.91
N LEU A 299 -1.87 -0.19 6.24
CA LEU A 299 -1.27 -1.22 7.09
C LEU A 299 -2.24 -2.37 7.38
N ALA A 300 -3.54 -2.10 7.24
CA ALA A 300 -4.60 -3.08 7.27
C ALA A 300 -5.62 -2.78 6.15
N PHE A 301 -6.42 -3.79 5.81
CA PHE A 301 -7.50 -3.71 4.83
C PHE A 301 -8.71 -4.51 5.34
N ASN A 302 -9.90 -4.27 4.78
CA ASN A 302 -11.05 -5.13 5.02
C ASN A 302 -11.08 -6.20 3.92
N ASN A 303 -11.17 -7.47 4.29
CA ASN A 303 -11.42 -8.54 3.34
C ASN A 303 -12.89 -8.53 2.85
N ASP A 304 -13.24 -9.47 1.98
CA ASP A 304 -14.60 -9.64 1.44
C ASP A 304 -15.67 -9.84 2.53
N HIS A 305 -15.26 -10.36 3.69
CA HIS A 305 -16.11 -10.57 4.87
C HIS A 305 -16.18 -9.35 5.80
N LYS A 306 -15.59 -8.21 5.42
CA LYS A 306 -15.47 -6.99 6.22
C LYS A 306 -14.68 -7.17 7.53
N CYS A 307 -13.81 -8.17 7.57
CA CYS A 307 -12.85 -8.35 8.65
C CYS A 307 -11.60 -7.52 8.36
N LEU A 308 -11.18 -6.75 9.36
CA LEU A 308 -9.94 -6.00 9.36
C LEU A 308 -8.77 -6.99 9.46
N LYS A 309 -7.93 -7.05 8.43
CA LYS A 309 -6.77 -7.94 8.32
C LYS A 309 -5.53 -7.15 7.88
N SER A 310 -4.36 -7.68 8.18
CA SER A 310 -3.08 -7.17 7.67
C SER A 310 -2.39 -8.25 6.83
N LEU A 311 -1.55 -7.81 5.88
CA LEU A 311 -0.82 -8.71 4.97
C LEU A 311 0.16 -9.57 5.76
N VAL A 312 0.42 -10.80 5.29
CA VAL A 312 1.31 -11.76 5.96
C VAL A 312 2.66 -11.12 6.33
N ILE A 313 3.29 -10.45 5.38
CA ILE A 313 4.57 -9.74 5.59
C ILE A 313 4.51 -8.61 6.61
N ILE A 314 3.41 -7.86 6.69
CA ILE A 314 3.25 -6.81 7.71
C ILE A 314 3.07 -7.47 9.08
N ARG A 315 2.25 -8.53 9.14
CA ARG A 315 2.05 -9.32 10.36
C ARG A 315 3.36 -9.89 10.86
N GLU A 316 4.18 -10.46 9.98
CA GLU A 316 5.47 -11.05 10.36
C GLU A 316 6.47 -10.01 10.85
N HIS A 317 6.54 -8.85 10.19
CA HIS A 317 7.34 -7.73 10.67
C HIS A 317 6.89 -7.25 12.06
N VAL A 318 5.59 -7.06 12.25
CA VAL A 318 5.01 -6.60 13.52
C VAL A 318 5.19 -7.64 14.62
N GLN A 319 5.07 -8.94 14.35
CA GLN A 319 5.38 -9.98 15.33
C GLN A 319 6.85 -9.91 15.77
N ASN A 320 7.77 -9.68 14.86
CA ASN A 320 9.20 -9.65 15.17
C ASN A 320 9.60 -8.44 16.04
N PHE A 321 9.06 -7.25 15.74
CA PHE A 321 9.49 -5.99 16.37
C PHE A 321 8.50 -5.42 17.40
N TYR A 322 7.23 -5.76 17.30
CA TYR A 322 6.11 -5.16 18.04
C TYR A 322 5.10 -6.22 18.51
N SER A 323 5.59 -7.36 19.00
CA SER A 323 4.75 -8.46 19.50
C SER A 323 3.69 -7.99 20.51
N PRO A 324 2.44 -8.48 20.43
CA PRO A 324 1.38 -8.05 21.33
C PRO A 324 1.65 -8.50 22.77
N GLN A 325 1.42 -7.59 23.72
CA GLN A 325 1.52 -7.91 25.14
C GLN A 325 0.41 -8.89 25.56
N ALA A 326 0.68 -9.72 26.57
CA ALA A 326 -0.30 -10.67 27.08
C ALA A 326 -1.61 -10.00 27.52
N THR A 327 -1.53 -8.79 28.10
CA THR A 327 -2.69 -7.98 28.51
C THR A 327 -3.64 -7.65 27.36
N LEU A 328 -3.12 -7.43 26.15
CA LEU A 328 -3.91 -7.19 24.95
C LEU A 328 -4.56 -8.48 24.44
N LEU A 329 -3.86 -9.62 24.54
CA LEU A 329 -4.33 -10.92 24.02
C LEU A 329 -5.36 -11.62 24.92
N GLN A 330 -5.31 -11.41 26.24
CA GLN A 330 -6.17 -12.13 27.19
C GLN A 330 -7.68 -11.95 26.93
N PRO A 331 -8.21 -10.74 26.65
CA PRO A 331 -9.62 -10.57 26.32
C PRO A 331 -10.01 -11.31 25.04
N LEU A 332 -9.12 -11.30 24.03
CA LEU A 332 -9.37 -11.99 22.77
C LEU A 332 -9.35 -13.52 22.93
N ARG A 333 -8.41 -14.06 23.72
CA ARG A 333 -8.41 -15.47 24.12
C ARG A 333 -9.72 -15.85 24.79
N LYS A 334 -10.21 -15.04 25.73
CA LYS A 334 -11.50 -15.29 26.40
C LYS A 334 -12.66 -15.29 25.41
N HIS A 335 -12.68 -14.35 24.47
CA HIS A 335 -13.69 -14.29 23.42
C HIS A 335 -13.71 -15.57 22.57
N PHE A 336 -12.55 -16.04 22.12
CA PHE A 336 -12.47 -17.27 21.33
C PHE A 336 -12.77 -18.56 22.12
N HIS A 337 -12.40 -18.63 23.40
CA HIS A 337 -12.83 -19.76 24.25
C HIS A 337 -14.36 -19.79 24.40
N LEU A 338 -15.00 -18.63 24.61
CA LEU A 338 -16.45 -18.54 24.69
C LEU A 338 -17.12 -19.01 23.39
N LEU A 339 -16.57 -18.64 22.23
CA LEU A 339 -17.06 -19.11 20.93
C LEU A 339 -17.01 -20.64 20.80
N LEU A 340 -15.91 -21.27 21.26
CA LEU A 340 -15.78 -22.73 21.26
C LEU A 340 -16.74 -23.40 22.25
N ASP A 341 -16.95 -22.82 23.43
CA ASP A 341 -17.89 -23.35 24.42
C ASP A 341 -19.35 -23.26 23.94
N LEU A 342 -19.70 -22.17 23.25
CA LEU A 342 -20.99 -22.05 22.57
C LEU A 342 -21.17 -23.17 21.54
N TYR A 343 -20.16 -23.42 20.70
CA TYR A 343 -20.23 -24.52 19.74
C TYR A 343 -20.43 -25.89 20.40
N ARG A 344 -19.67 -26.20 21.47
CA ARG A 344 -19.85 -27.44 22.23
C ARG A 344 -21.26 -27.57 22.82
N THR A 345 -21.82 -26.47 23.32
CA THR A 345 -23.14 -26.45 23.95
C THR A 345 -24.27 -26.68 22.95
N TYR A 346 -24.13 -26.17 21.72
CA TYR A 346 -25.17 -26.23 20.69
C TYR A 346 -24.95 -27.31 19.62
N GLN A 347 -23.95 -28.19 19.79
CA GLN A 347 -23.73 -29.34 18.90
C GLN A 347 -25.01 -30.18 18.78
N GLY A 348 -25.63 -30.17 17.60
CA GLY A 348 -26.85 -30.93 17.29
C GLY A 348 -28.17 -30.14 17.27
N ALA A 349 -28.19 -28.85 17.60
CA ALA A 349 -29.38 -27.99 17.50
C ALA A 349 -29.45 -27.22 16.16
N HIS A 350 -30.63 -26.96 15.59
CA HIS A 350 -30.80 -26.23 14.31
C HIS A 350 -30.13 -24.84 14.22
N GLN A 351 -29.71 -24.25 15.35
CA GLN A 351 -28.97 -22.99 15.43
C GLN A 351 -27.45 -23.14 15.17
N THR A 352 -26.95 -24.34 14.83
CA THR A 352 -25.50 -24.58 14.66
C THR A 352 -24.88 -23.85 13.47
N THR A 353 -25.65 -23.56 12.40
CA THR A 353 -25.07 -23.04 11.15
C THR A 353 -24.38 -21.69 11.33
N GLY A 354 -24.95 -20.79 12.13
CA GLY A 354 -24.34 -19.48 12.40
C GLY A 354 -23.01 -19.59 13.16
N ILE A 355 -22.97 -20.46 14.18
CA ILE A 355 -21.79 -20.69 15.01
C ILE A 355 -20.69 -21.42 14.21
N ILE A 356 -21.06 -22.39 13.37
CA ILE A 356 -20.13 -23.10 12.49
C ILE A 356 -19.48 -22.13 11.51
N ASN A 357 -20.27 -21.23 10.91
CA ASN A 357 -19.74 -20.23 9.99
C ASN A 357 -18.76 -19.28 10.71
N GLU A 358 -19.08 -18.87 11.94
CA GLU A 358 -18.22 -17.99 12.75
C GLU A 358 -16.91 -18.67 13.19
N ILE A 359 -16.94 -19.96 13.53
CA ILE A 359 -15.74 -20.76 13.82
C ILE A 359 -14.90 -20.97 12.57
N THR A 360 -15.54 -21.31 11.45
CA THR A 360 -14.84 -21.52 10.17
C THR A 360 -14.15 -20.25 9.73
N ARG A 361 -14.79 -19.08 9.92
CA ARG A 361 -14.20 -17.77 9.66
C ARG A 361 -12.98 -17.46 10.53
N ASN A 362 -12.95 -17.96 11.77
CA ASN A 362 -11.90 -17.68 12.75
C ASN A 362 -10.92 -18.86 12.94
N LEU A 363 -10.87 -19.83 12.03
CA LEU A 363 -10.10 -21.05 12.24
C LEU A 363 -8.59 -20.79 12.41
N GLY A 364 -8.02 -19.92 11.58
CA GLY A 364 -6.63 -19.51 11.68
C GLY A 364 -6.36 -18.63 12.91
N ASN A 365 -7.33 -17.79 13.31
CA ASN A 365 -7.26 -17.06 14.57
C ASN A 365 -7.20 -18.02 15.77
N LEU A 366 -8.07 -19.03 15.78
CA LEU A 366 -8.12 -20.05 16.83
C LEU A 366 -6.81 -20.84 16.92
N GLN A 367 -6.24 -21.25 15.77
CA GLN A 367 -4.98 -22.00 15.72
C GLN A 367 -3.77 -21.22 16.24
N ASN A 368 -3.78 -19.88 16.16
CA ASN A 368 -2.64 -19.05 16.58
C ASN A 368 -2.79 -18.48 18.00
N VAL A 369 -4.02 -18.27 18.47
CA VAL A 369 -4.28 -17.57 19.74
C VAL A 369 -4.48 -18.52 20.92
N LEU A 370 -5.06 -19.69 20.66
CA LEU A 370 -5.33 -20.77 21.63
C LEU A 370 -4.24 -21.83 21.55
#